data_AF-A0A2P7BPE9-F1
#
_entry.id   AF-A0A2P7BPE9-F1
#
_cell.length_a   1.000
_cell.length_b   1.000
_cell.length_c   1.000
_cell.angle_alpha   90.00
_cell.angle_beta   90.00
_cell.angle_gamma   90.00
#
_symmetry.space_group_name_H-M   'P 1'
#
loop_
_entity.id
_entity.type
_entity.pdbx_description
1 polymer ?
#
loop_
_entity_poly.entity_id
_entity_poly.type
_entity_poly.pdbx_seq_one_letter_code
_entity_poly.pdbx_strand_id
1 'polypeptide(L)'
;MKTRLFTLITCMLLFIVSPVHESVGADAITEQDAHAIGVDAYVYFYPLVTMDVTRKQATNIEAGKVTGRGPANEFTNVPEFPTADMRDVVRVNFDTLYSVAWLDMTKEPMIVSVPDTNGRFYLLPMLDMWSDVFASPGWRTTGTAKADFAIVPPKWAGGELPEGTQRIDAPTPFVWIIGRTKTDGPPDYDAVHKIQAGYKVTPLSQWGKTPDSIKVTIDPTVDMKTSPKTTVDGMTAGEFFARAAEILKVNPPHLTDQPLLAQMKRIGIEAGQSFDMGKADPVVAKALENVPAEARKLMEWKMATLARVANNWSMNTDTMGVYGNYYLKRAIVAQVGLGANLPDDAIYPLNLGDEKGNPLNGANDYAIHFDKASLPPVKAFWSITLYDPEGFQVANSLNRFAVSSWMPFEYNADGSLDIYFQNKSPGKGKEANWLPAPAGPFNLTMRLYGPEMEALTGKWNPPPVTMIPALQQVIAQ
;
A
#
# COMPACT_ATOMS: atom_id res chain seq x y z
N MET A 1 -50.51 23.62 -63.96
CA MET A 1 -49.69 22.76 -63.07
C MET A 1 -48.92 23.68 -62.12
N LYS A 2 -48.85 23.28 -60.85
CA LYS A 2 -48.61 24.09 -59.65
C LYS A 2 -47.29 24.90 -59.68
N THR A 3 -47.38 26.22 -59.51
CA THR A 3 -46.24 27.10 -59.19
C THR A 3 -46.37 27.51 -57.73
N ARG A 4 -45.40 27.11 -56.89
CA ARG A 4 -45.34 27.40 -55.46
C ARG A 4 -44.83 28.83 -55.24
N LEU A 5 -45.62 29.65 -54.53
CA LEU A 5 -45.21 30.95 -54.02
C LEU A 5 -44.83 30.77 -52.54
N PHE A 6 -43.57 31.02 -52.19
CA PHE A 6 -43.08 31.00 -50.82
C PHE A 6 -43.42 32.33 -50.14
N THR A 7 -44.21 32.28 -49.06
CA THR A 7 -44.48 33.41 -48.17
C THR A 7 -43.33 33.51 -47.15
N LEU A 8 -42.62 34.65 -47.16
CA LEU A 8 -41.62 35.00 -46.16
C LEU A 8 -42.36 35.41 -44.87
N ILE A 9 -42.19 34.65 -43.78
CA ILE A 9 -42.66 35.02 -42.45
C ILE A 9 -41.47 35.63 -41.70
N THR A 10 -41.54 36.93 -41.44
CA THR A 10 -40.58 37.66 -40.61
C THR A 10 -40.94 37.43 -39.14
N CYS A 11 -40.22 36.54 -38.45
CA CYS A 11 -40.34 36.39 -37.00
C CYS A 11 -39.52 37.48 -36.29
N MET A 12 -40.22 38.40 -35.63
CA MET A 12 -39.68 39.42 -34.75
C MET A 12 -39.27 38.76 -33.43
N LEU A 13 -37.96 38.68 -33.14
CA LEU A 13 -37.42 38.19 -31.88
C LEU A 13 -37.59 39.28 -30.79
N LEU A 14 -38.53 39.06 -29.88
CA LEU A 14 -38.65 39.80 -28.62
C LEU A 14 -37.53 39.34 -27.68
N PHE A 15 -36.54 40.21 -27.42
CA PHE A 15 -35.58 40.02 -26.34
C PHE A 15 -36.29 40.23 -25.00
N ILE A 16 -36.58 39.14 -24.30
CA ILE A 16 -36.94 39.17 -22.88
C ILE A 16 -35.64 39.35 -22.11
N VAL A 17 -35.44 40.54 -21.54
CA VAL A 17 -34.35 40.81 -20.60
C VAL A 17 -34.72 40.12 -19.29
N SER A 18 -34.11 38.98 -18.98
CA SER A 18 -34.20 38.35 -17.66
C SER A 18 -33.50 39.24 -16.62
N PRO A 19 -34.06 39.40 -15.41
CA PRO A 19 -33.38 40.12 -14.35
C PRO A 19 -32.11 39.35 -13.97
N VAL A 20 -31.00 40.08 -13.93
CA VAL A 20 -29.74 39.65 -13.31
C VAL A 20 -30.08 39.14 -11.92
N HIS A 21 -29.93 37.83 -11.68
CA HIS A 21 -29.95 37.30 -10.32
C HIS A 21 -28.78 37.94 -9.58
N GLU A 22 -29.11 38.69 -8.53
CA GLU A 22 -28.15 39.09 -7.51
C GLU A 22 -27.40 37.85 -7.02
N SER A 23 -26.09 37.99 -6.87
CA SER A 23 -25.24 36.98 -6.25
C SER A 23 -25.79 36.68 -4.86
N VAL A 24 -26.37 35.48 -4.68
CA VAL A 24 -26.62 34.91 -3.36
C VAL A 24 -25.28 34.89 -2.64
N GLY A 25 -25.13 35.72 -1.61
CA GLY A 25 -23.94 35.71 -0.76
C GLY A 25 -23.76 34.29 -0.22
N ALA A 26 -22.55 33.75 -0.27
CA ALA A 26 -22.27 32.45 0.31
C ALA A 26 -22.68 32.47 1.79
N ASP A 27 -23.63 31.62 2.18
CA ASP A 27 -24.07 31.51 3.58
C ASP A 27 -22.87 31.30 4.50
N ALA A 28 -22.89 31.94 5.67
CA ALA A 28 -21.86 31.76 6.69
C ALA A 28 -21.77 30.28 7.09
N ILE A 29 -20.54 29.77 7.26
CA ILE A 29 -20.32 28.36 7.54
C ILE A 29 -20.89 27.98 8.92
N THR A 30 -21.65 26.89 8.97
CA THR A 30 -22.17 26.36 10.24
C THR A 30 -21.13 25.49 10.94
N GLU A 31 -21.27 25.30 12.26
CA GLU A 31 -20.40 24.38 13.02
C GLU A 31 -20.49 22.95 12.47
N GLN A 32 -21.68 22.51 12.07
CA GLN A 32 -21.92 21.20 11.49
C GLN A 32 -21.24 21.02 10.13
N ASP A 33 -21.34 22.01 9.25
CA ASP A 33 -20.68 21.98 7.94
C ASP A 33 -19.16 22.01 8.10
N ALA A 34 -18.65 22.88 8.98
CA ALA A 34 -17.22 22.97 9.28
C ALA A 34 -16.69 21.64 9.83
N HIS A 35 -17.46 20.98 10.71
CA HIS A 35 -17.11 19.68 11.27
C HIS A 35 -17.07 18.60 10.19
N ALA A 36 -18.09 18.52 9.33
CA ALA A 36 -18.13 17.54 8.23
C ALA A 36 -16.95 17.72 7.27
N ILE A 37 -16.65 18.96 6.87
CA ILE A 37 -15.48 19.29 6.04
C ILE A 37 -14.19 18.91 6.76
N GLY A 38 -14.12 19.15 8.08
CA GLY A 38 -12.99 18.75 8.92
C GLY A 38 -12.74 17.24 8.91
N VAL A 39 -13.78 16.42 9.05
CA VAL A 39 -13.68 14.95 8.99
C VAL A 39 -13.14 14.49 7.63
N ASP A 40 -13.69 15.02 6.53
CA ASP A 40 -13.22 14.71 5.18
C ASP A 40 -11.75 15.15 4.99
N ALA A 41 -11.38 16.33 5.49
CA ALA A 41 -10.03 16.86 5.45
C ALA A 41 -9.04 15.97 6.25
N TYR A 42 -9.43 15.52 7.44
CA TYR A 42 -8.60 14.63 8.25
C TYR A 42 -8.32 13.32 7.52
N VAL A 43 -9.37 12.68 7.00
CA VAL A 43 -9.26 11.45 6.22
C VAL A 43 -8.37 11.66 4.99
N TYR A 44 -8.56 12.76 4.27
CA TYR A 44 -7.76 13.09 3.10
C TYR A 44 -6.27 13.32 3.40
N PHE A 45 -5.95 14.03 4.48
CA PHE A 45 -4.58 14.34 4.88
C PHE A 45 -3.88 13.22 5.64
N TYR A 46 -4.62 12.26 6.20
CA TYR A 46 -4.05 11.15 6.96
C TYR A 46 -2.87 10.45 6.25
N PRO A 47 -2.99 10.01 4.98
CA PRO A 47 -1.86 9.44 4.24
C PRO A 47 -0.69 10.43 4.08
N LEU A 48 -0.96 11.71 3.79
CA LEU A 48 0.08 12.72 3.58
C LEU A 48 0.92 12.96 4.84
N VAL A 49 0.26 13.10 5.99
CA VAL A 49 0.93 13.29 7.28
C VAL A 49 1.69 12.02 7.67
N THR A 50 1.09 10.85 7.46
CA THR A 50 1.72 9.55 7.73
C THR A 50 2.98 9.34 6.88
N MET A 51 2.94 9.69 5.58
CA MET A 51 4.08 9.62 4.69
C MET A 51 5.20 10.59 5.12
N ASP A 52 4.89 11.82 5.56
CA ASP A 52 5.92 12.73 6.07
C ASP A 52 6.59 12.24 7.35
N VAL A 53 5.81 11.76 8.32
CA VAL A 53 6.36 11.17 9.56
C VAL A 53 7.24 9.96 9.22
N THR A 54 6.72 9.05 8.39
CA THR A 54 7.43 7.82 7.99
C THR A 54 8.73 8.15 7.25
N ARG A 55 8.68 9.06 6.26
CA ARG A 55 9.86 9.50 5.51
C ARG A 55 10.93 10.07 6.43
N LYS A 56 10.56 11.05 7.28
CA LYS A 56 11.51 11.68 8.21
C LYS A 56 12.15 10.65 9.14
N GLN A 57 11.37 9.73 9.70
CA GLN A 57 11.90 8.67 10.57
C GLN A 57 12.73 7.62 9.80
N ALA A 58 12.38 7.33 8.56
CA ALA A 58 13.08 6.33 7.74
C ALA A 58 14.43 6.83 7.21
N THR A 59 14.55 8.14 6.94
CA THR A 59 15.75 8.75 6.36
C THR A 59 16.66 9.45 7.35
N ASN A 60 16.20 9.69 8.58
CA ASN A 60 16.99 10.28 9.66
C ASN A 60 17.88 9.24 10.37
N ILE A 61 18.60 8.44 9.59
CA ILE A 61 19.46 7.36 10.11
C ILE A 61 20.54 6.98 9.09
N GLU A 62 21.69 6.53 9.59
CA GLU A 62 22.72 5.91 8.75
C GLU A 62 22.23 4.58 8.15
N ALA A 63 22.71 4.24 6.97
CA ALA A 63 22.39 2.97 6.31
C ALA A 63 22.77 1.77 7.18
N GLY A 64 21.93 0.72 7.16
CA GLY A 64 22.21 -0.56 7.80
C GLY A 64 22.04 -0.60 9.33
N LYS A 65 21.61 0.50 9.97
CA LYS A 65 21.35 0.53 11.43
C LYS A 65 20.01 -0.08 11.81
N VAL A 66 18.99 0.09 10.97
CA VAL A 66 17.64 -0.45 11.16
C VAL A 66 17.18 -1.02 9.81
N THR A 67 16.62 -2.22 9.83
CA THR A 67 16.15 -2.93 8.63
C THR A 67 15.22 -2.05 7.79
N GLY A 68 15.54 -1.90 6.51
CA GLY A 68 14.72 -1.13 5.55
C GLY A 68 14.75 0.39 5.74
N ARG A 69 15.62 0.93 6.60
CA ARG A 69 15.82 2.37 6.80
C ARG A 69 17.25 2.79 6.48
N GLY A 70 17.40 4.00 5.95
CA GLY A 70 18.66 4.54 5.51
C GLY A 70 18.47 5.90 4.85
N PRO A 71 19.55 6.59 4.48
CA PRO A 71 19.47 7.94 3.95
C PRO A 71 18.64 8.02 2.67
N ALA A 72 18.09 9.20 2.42
CA ALA A 72 17.40 9.46 1.15
C ALA A 72 18.37 9.32 -0.03
N ASN A 73 17.81 8.97 -1.20
CA ASN A 73 18.51 8.75 -2.46
C ASN A 73 19.52 7.59 -2.43
N GLU A 74 19.26 6.57 -1.61
CA GLU A 74 20.00 5.30 -1.58
C GLU A 74 19.03 4.13 -1.39
N PHE A 75 19.37 2.96 -1.97
CA PHE A 75 18.69 1.72 -1.64
C PHE A 75 19.24 1.14 -0.34
N THR A 76 18.35 0.90 0.62
CA THR A 76 18.60 0.03 1.77
C THR A 76 18.07 -1.37 1.44
N ASN A 77 18.99 -2.31 1.24
CA ASN A 77 18.66 -3.71 0.98
C ASN A 77 18.43 -4.48 2.29
N VAL A 78 17.40 -5.31 2.31
CA VAL A 78 17.12 -6.28 3.37
C VAL A 78 17.55 -7.65 2.83
N PRO A 79 18.68 -8.20 3.29
CA PRO A 79 19.31 -9.35 2.63
C PRO A 79 18.66 -10.69 3.00
N GLU A 80 17.83 -10.74 4.04
CA GLU A 80 17.32 -11.99 4.59
C GLU A 80 15.89 -11.81 5.09
N PHE A 81 15.15 -12.92 5.23
CA PHE A 81 13.88 -12.90 5.95
C PHE A 81 14.10 -12.58 7.43
N PRO A 82 13.15 -11.91 8.09
CA PRO A 82 13.27 -11.67 9.52
C PRO A 82 13.27 -12.97 10.31
N THR A 83 14.00 -12.96 11.41
CA THR A 83 14.00 -14.03 12.41
C THR A 83 12.66 -14.09 13.14
N ALA A 84 12.35 -15.21 13.82
CA ALA A 84 11.05 -15.42 14.48
C ALA A 84 10.73 -14.39 15.59
N ASP A 85 11.75 -13.80 16.20
CA ASP A 85 11.68 -12.81 17.28
C ASP A 85 11.59 -11.35 16.78
N MET A 86 11.77 -11.11 15.48
CA MET A 86 11.61 -9.78 14.89
C MET A 86 10.16 -9.30 15.01
N ARG A 87 9.99 -8.08 15.54
CA ARG A 87 8.68 -7.45 15.78
C ARG A 87 8.56 -6.04 15.18
N ASP A 88 9.53 -5.60 14.37
CA ASP A 88 9.53 -4.23 13.79
C ASP A 88 8.52 -4.06 12.65
N VAL A 89 8.14 -5.14 11.96
CA VAL A 89 7.22 -5.13 10.82
C VAL A 89 6.14 -6.20 10.99
N VAL A 90 4.89 -5.77 11.03
CA VAL A 90 3.70 -6.64 11.08
C VAL A 90 3.47 -7.26 9.69
N ARG A 91 3.09 -8.54 9.65
CA ARG A 91 2.78 -9.31 8.42
C ARG A 91 3.88 -9.26 7.35
N VAL A 92 5.13 -9.39 7.77
CA VAL A 92 6.26 -9.54 6.85
C VAL A 92 6.04 -10.71 5.89
N ASN A 93 6.49 -10.58 4.65
CA ASN A 93 6.40 -11.67 3.67
C ASN A 93 7.63 -12.57 3.75
N PHE A 94 7.47 -13.84 3.36
CA PHE A 94 8.54 -14.84 3.27
C PHE A 94 8.70 -15.32 1.82
N ASP A 95 8.57 -14.37 0.89
CA ASP A 95 8.53 -14.62 -0.56
C ASP A 95 9.58 -13.81 -1.33
N THR A 96 9.92 -12.64 -0.80
CA THR A 96 10.73 -11.62 -1.46
C THR A 96 11.65 -10.93 -0.46
N LEU A 97 12.84 -10.57 -0.90
CA LEU A 97 13.74 -9.68 -0.16
C LEU A 97 13.50 -8.23 -0.58
N TYR A 98 13.50 -7.33 0.40
CA TYR A 98 13.16 -5.92 0.20
C TYR A 98 14.38 -5.08 -0.23
N SER A 99 14.13 -4.08 -1.05
CA SER A 99 15.08 -3.00 -1.40
C SER A 99 14.33 -1.67 -1.31
N VAL A 100 14.57 -0.90 -0.25
CA VAL A 100 13.78 0.30 0.07
C VAL A 100 14.58 1.56 -0.23
N ALA A 101 13.97 2.54 -0.88
CA ALA A 101 14.58 3.86 -1.07
C ALA A 101 13.55 4.97 -0.91
N TRP A 102 13.93 6.06 -0.24
CA TRP A 102 13.20 7.33 -0.32
C TRP A 102 13.93 8.25 -1.27
N LEU A 103 13.27 8.69 -2.34
CA LEU A 103 13.82 9.72 -3.22
C LEU A 103 13.47 11.11 -2.65
N ASP A 104 14.47 11.97 -2.57
CA ASP A 104 14.31 13.41 -2.35
C ASP A 104 14.75 14.14 -3.61
N MET A 105 13.76 14.54 -4.41
CA MET A 105 13.96 15.21 -5.70
C MET A 105 13.69 16.72 -5.59
N THR A 106 13.76 17.31 -4.39
CA THR A 106 13.54 18.76 -4.20
C THR A 106 14.59 19.62 -4.92
N LYS A 107 15.76 19.05 -5.23
CA LYS A 107 16.85 19.73 -5.94
C LYS A 107 16.91 19.37 -7.43
N GLU A 108 16.77 18.08 -7.76
CA GLU A 108 16.92 17.57 -9.12
C GLU A 108 16.27 16.18 -9.30
N PRO A 109 16.04 15.74 -10.55
CA PRO A 109 15.63 14.37 -10.85
C PRO A 109 16.61 13.30 -10.36
N MET A 110 16.09 12.09 -10.15
CA MET A 110 16.89 10.91 -9.76
C MET A 110 16.82 9.84 -10.83
N ILE A 111 17.95 9.22 -11.15
CA ILE A 111 18.02 8.03 -12.00
C ILE A 111 17.99 6.78 -11.11
N VAL A 112 16.96 5.95 -11.27
CA VAL A 112 16.82 4.65 -10.61
C VAL A 112 17.26 3.56 -11.58
N SER A 113 18.34 2.86 -11.26
CA SER A 113 18.90 1.79 -12.10
C SER A 113 18.53 0.41 -11.56
N VAL A 114 18.23 -0.50 -12.48
CA VAL A 114 17.90 -1.90 -12.21
C VAL A 114 18.81 -2.80 -13.05
N PRO A 115 19.47 -3.81 -12.45
CA PRO A 115 20.27 -4.76 -13.21
C PRO A 115 19.37 -5.73 -13.97
N ASP A 116 19.95 -6.49 -14.90
CA ASP A 116 19.24 -7.64 -15.48
C ASP A 116 18.96 -8.69 -14.40
N THR A 117 17.69 -8.97 -14.13
CA THR A 117 17.28 -9.96 -13.14
C THR A 117 17.20 -11.39 -13.70
N ASN A 118 17.57 -11.57 -14.98
CA ASN A 118 17.58 -12.85 -15.70
C ASN A 118 16.24 -13.58 -15.61
N GLY A 119 15.13 -12.86 -15.82
CA GLY A 119 13.77 -13.40 -15.72
C GLY A 119 13.21 -13.50 -14.30
N ARG A 120 14.02 -13.26 -13.25
CA ARG A 120 13.56 -13.30 -11.86
C ARG A 120 12.55 -12.18 -11.59
N PHE A 121 11.47 -12.54 -10.90
CA PHE A 121 10.45 -11.59 -10.49
C PHE A 121 11.03 -10.51 -9.56
N TYR A 122 10.79 -9.25 -9.92
CA TYR A 122 10.99 -8.08 -9.09
C TYR A 122 9.90 -7.05 -9.36
N LEU A 123 9.69 -6.15 -8.41
CA LEU A 123 8.96 -4.90 -8.61
C LEU A 123 9.57 -3.78 -7.77
N LEU A 124 9.52 -2.56 -8.27
CA LEU A 124 9.90 -1.32 -7.59
C LEU A 124 8.69 -0.36 -7.57
N PRO A 125 7.64 -0.65 -6.77
CA PRO A 125 6.49 0.24 -6.66
C PRO A 125 6.95 1.58 -6.11
N MET A 126 6.59 2.64 -6.81
CA MET A 126 6.93 4.03 -6.51
C MET A 126 5.68 4.74 -6.00
N LEU A 127 5.68 5.07 -4.71
CA LEU A 127 4.59 5.76 -4.06
C LEU A 127 4.89 7.26 -4.00
N ASP A 128 3.89 8.07 -4.33
CA ASP A 128 3.93 9.50 -4.03
C ASP A 128 3.62 9.75 -2.54
N MET A 129 3.70 11.02 -2.11
CA MET A 129 3.42 11.39 -0.72
C MET A 129 1.96 11.23 -0.30
N TRP A 130 1.04 10.95 -1.23
CA TRP A 130 -0.36 10.61 -0.96
C TRP A 130 -0.58 9.11 -0.78
N SER A 131 0.49 8.30 -0.84
CA SER A 131 0.51 6.84 -0.79
C SER A 131 -0.04 6.12 -2.03
N ASP A 132 -0.20 6.84 -3.15
CA ASP A 132 -0.60 6.25 -4.43
C ASP A 132 0.64 5.76 -5.19
N VAL A 133 0.59 4.52 -5.69
CA VAL A 133 1.59 3.88 -6.55
C VAL A 133 1.41 4.39 -7.98
N PHE A 134 2.12 5.45 -8.33
CA PHE A 134 2.03 6.07 -9.66
C PHE A 134 2.83 5.31 -10.74
N ALA A 135 3.82 4.51 -10.33
CA ALA A 135 4.60 3.64 -11.20
C ALA A 135 5.04 2.39 -10.45
N SER A 136 5.24 1.28 -11.16
CA SER A 136 5.80 0.05 -10.57
C SER A 136 6.70 -0.65 -11.59
N PRO A 137 7.89 -0.08 -11.93
CA PRO A 137 8.87 -0.76 -12.78
C PRO A 137 9.21 -2.14 -12.23
N GLY A 138 9.24 -3.15 -13.07
CA GLY A 138 9.26 -4.53 -12.61
C GLY A 138 9.03 -5.55 -13.70
N TRP A 139 9.09 -6.81 -13.28
CA TRP A 139 8.85 -7.98 -14.11
C TRP A 139 7.59 -7.86 -14.97
N ARG A 140 6.50 -7.30 -14.41
CA ARG A 140 5.21 -7.14 -15.11
C ARG A 140 5.19 -5.98 -16.10
N THR A 141 5.81 -4.85 -15.77
CA THR A 141 5.58 -3.56 -16.46
C THR A 141 6.71 -3.18 -17.42
N THR A 142 7.95 -3.52 -17.08
CA THR A 142 9.16 -3.13 -17.82
C THR A 142 10.02 -4.32 -18.24
N GLY A 143 9.63 -5.55 -17.86
CA GLY A 143 10.41 -6.76 -18.09
C GLY A 143 11.53 -6.93 -17.07
N THR A 144 12.55 -7.73 -17.42
CA THR A 144 13.65 -8.12 -16.50
C THR A 144 15.04 -7.75 -16.98
N ALA A 145 15.15 -7.16 -18.16
CA ALA A 145 16.41 -6.64 -18.66
C ALA A 145 16.89 -5.44 -17.82
N LYS A 146 18.19 -5.15 -17.89
CA LYS A 146 18.76 -3.93 -17.32
C LYS A 146 18.00 -2.70 -17.83
N ALA A 147 17.64 -1.79 -16.92
CA ALA A 147 16.95 -0.54 -17.26
C ALA A 147 17.35 0.60 -16.32
N ASP A 148 17.27 1.83 -16.84
CA ASP A 148 17.51 3.06 -16.09
C ASP A 148 16.26 3.96 -16.21
N PHE A 149 15.70 4.40 -15.07
CA PHE A 149 14.48 5.20 -15.01
C PHE A 149 14.79 6.60 -14.50
N ALA A 150 14.50 7.63 -15.28
CA ALA A 150 14.63 9.02 -14.86
C ALA A 150 13.34 9.47 -14.16
N ILE A 151 13.38 9.57 -12.83
CA ILE A 151 12.26 10.00 -12.01
C ILE A 151 12.30 11.52 -11.89
N VAL A 152 11.28 12.17 -12.44
CA VAL A 152 11.22 13.63 -12.61
C VAL A 152 10.19 14.22 -11.65
N PRO A 153 10.58 15.14 -10.75
CA PRO A 153 9.64 15.77 -9.83
C PRO A 153 8.73 16.78 -10.53
N PRO A 154 7.61 17.17 -9.90
CA PRO A 154 6.78 18.26 -10.39
C PRO A 154 7.58 19.55 -10.55
N LYS A 155 7.24 20.35 -11.56
CA LYS A 155 7.83 21.68 -11.81
C LYS A 155 9.34 21.68 -12.08
N TRP A 156 9.95 20.53 -12.40
CA TRP A 156 11.31 20.52 -12.94
C TRP A 156 11.37 21.38 -14.21
N ALA A 157 12.26 22.37 -14.22
CA ALA A 157 12.35 23.37 -15.29
C ALA A 157 12.83 22.81 -16.64
N GLY A 158 13.18 21.52 -16.68
CA GLY A 158 13.71 20.84 -17.85
C GLY A 158 15.23 20.73 -17.82
N GLY A 159 15.75 20.02 -18.82
CA GLY A 159 17.14 19.63 -18.98
C GLY A 159 17.21 18.38 -19.84
N GLU A 160 18.41 18.00 -20.28
CA GLU A 160 18.60 16.75 -21.00
C GLU A 160 18.61 15.59 -19.99
N LEU A 161 17.77 14.59 -20.25
CA LEU A 161 17.84 13.31 -19.55
C LEU A 161 18.86 12.42 -20.27
N PRO A 162 19.58 11.54 -19.56
CA PRO A 162 20.57 10.69 -20.19
C PRO A 162 19.94 9.77 -21.24
N GLU A 163 20.66 9.56 -22.35
CA GLU A 163 20.22 8.64 -23.41
C GLU A 163 19.96 7.24 -22.85
N GLY A 164 18.88 6.60 -23.32
CA GLY A 164 18.47 5.27 -22.88
C GLY A 164 17.69 5.22 -21.56
N THR A 165 17.52 6.34 -20.86
CA THR A 165 16.65 6.39 -19.67
C THR A 165 15.17 6.45 -20.05
N GLN A 166 14.32 5.74 -19.30
CA GLN A 166 12.87 5.88 -19.39
C GLN A 166 12.39 6.93 -18.39
N ARG A 167 11.75 7.99 -18.88
CA ARG A 167 11.18 9.04 -18.03
C ARG A 167 9.94 8.54 -17.28
N ILE A 168 9.86 8.84 -15.99
CA ILE A 168 8.69 8.65 -15.13
C ILE A 168 8.44 9.96 -14.38
N ASP A 169 7.28 10.58 -14.59
CA ASP A 169 6.91 11.82 -13.90
C ASP A 169 6.28 11.50 -12.54
N ALA A 170 6.92 11.95 -11.46
CA ALA A 170 6.43 11.76 -10.09
C ALA A 170 5.39 12.83 -9.73
N PRO A 171 4.25 12.48 -9.11
CA PRO A 171 3.26 13.44 -8.64
C PRO A 171 3.76 14.36 -7.51
N THR A 172 4.75 13.91 -6.74
CA THR A 172 5.31 14.65 -5.59
C THR A 172 6.85 14.64 -5.63
N PRO A 173 7.54 15.63 -5.02
CA PRO A 173 9.00 15.70 -5.04
C PRO A 173 9.68 14.64 -4.14
N PHE A 174 8.91 14.00 -3.25
CA PHE A 174 9.37 12.83 -2.50
C PHE A 174 8.66 11.59 -3.01
N VAL A 175 9.41 10.49 -3.14
CA VAL A 175 8.88 9.20 -3.60
C VAL A 175 9.40 8.10 -2.69
N TRP A 176 8.54 7.15 -2.33
CA TRP A 176 8.94 5.95 -1.62
C TRP A 176 8.96 4.75 -2.56
N ILE A 177 10.10 4.10 -2.68
CA ILE A 177 10.27 2.86 -3.43
C ILE A 177 10.31 1.70 -2.45
N ILE A 178 9.40 0.74 -2.60
CA ILE A 178 9.34 -0.48 -1.78
C ILE A 178 9.63 -1.70 -2.65
N GLY A 179 10.90 -1.81 -3.06
CA GLY A 179 11.35 -2.87 -3.95
C GLY A 179 11.23 -4.26 -3.34
N ARG A 180 10.86 -5.24 -4.16
CA ARG A 180 10.76 -6.65 -3.77
C ARG A 180 11.39 -7.51 -4.86
N THR A 181 12.29 -8.42 -4.48
CA THR A 181 12.89 -9.40 -5.40
C THR A 181 12.60 -10.81 -4.89
N LYS A 182 12.03 -11.68 -5.74
CA LYS A 182 11.64 -13.05 -5.35
C LYS A 182 12.85 -13.86 -4.89
N THR A 183 12.66 -14.64 -3.83
CA THR A 183 13.63 -15.63 -3.33
C THR A 183 12.94 -16.95 -3.01
N ASP A 184 13.63 -18.05 -3.21
CA ASP A 184 13.19 -19.40 -2.82
C ASP A 184 13.74 -19.80 -1.44
N GLY A 185 13.82 -18.81 -0.53
CA GLY A 185 14.37 -18.96 0.81
C GLY A 185 15.90 -18.87 0.89
N PRO A 186 16.48 -19.21 2.05
CA PRO A 186 17.91 -18.98 2.34
C PRO A 186 18.91 -19.53 1.32
N PRO A 187 18.70 -20.71 0.70
CA PRO A 187 19.63 -21.21 -0.33
C PRO A 187 19.71 -20.33 -1.60
N ASP A 188 18.76 -19.42 -1.81
CA ASP A 188 18.65 -18.57 -3.00
C ASP A 188 19.05 -17.10 -2.72
N TYR A 189 19.43 -16.77 -1.47
CA TYR A 189 19.78 -15.40 -1.08
C TYR A 189 20.95 -14.82 -1.87
N ASP A 190 22.02 -15.58 -2.11
CA ASP A 190 23.19 -15.12 -2.87
C ASP A 190 22.82 -14.63 -4.29
N ALA A 191 21.85 -15.27 -4.94
CA ALA A 191 21.38 -14.86 -6.26
C ALA A 191 20.62 -13.53 -6.18
N VAL A 192 19.82 -13.33 -5.14
CA VAL A 192 19.08 -12.10 -4.90
C VAL A 192 19.99 -10.96 -4.47
N HIS A 193 21.03 -11.22 -3.66
CA HIS A 193 22.00 -10.21 -3.24
C HIS A 193 22.74 -9.59 -4.42
N LYS A 194 23.05 -10.40 -5.45
CA LYS A 194 23.66 -9.89 -6.70
C LYS A 194 22.74 -8.90 -7.43
N ILE A 195 21.43 -9.13 -7.41
CA ILE A 195 20.42 -8.21 -7.96
C ILE A 195 20.30 -6.97 -7.07
N GLN A 196 20.19 -7.15 -5.76
CA GLN A 196 20.10 -6.06 -4.79
C GLN A 196 21.30 -5.10 -4.87
N ALA A 197 22.50 -5.63 -5.08
CA ALA A 197 23.72 -4.84 -5.28
C ALA A 197 23.73 -4.03 -6.61
N GLY A 198 22.88 -4.42 -7.57
CA GLY A 198 22.72 -3.71 -8.84
C GLY A 198 21.69 -2.58 -8.80
N TYR A 199 20.80 -2.54 -7.80
CA TYR A 199 19.87 -1.42 -7.63
C TYR A 199 20.62 -0.15 -7.21
N LYS A 200 20.39 0.96 -7.92
CA LYS A 200 21.06 2.24 -7.63
C LYS A 200 20.10 3.41 -7.75
N VAL A 201 20.37 4.45 -6.97
CA VAL A 201 19.79 5.78 -7.14
C VAL A 201 20.94 6.74 -7.41
N THR A 202 20.87 7.51 -8.49
CA THR A 202 21.92 8.46 -8.89
C THR A 202 21.27 9.82 -9.16
N PRO A 203 21.69 10.91 -8.48
CA PRO A 203 21.26 12.26 -8.85
C PRO A 203 21.59 12.55 -10.31
N LEU A 204 20.70 13.23 -11.03
CA LEU A 204 20.89 13.53 -12.46
C LEU A 204 22.24 14.21 -12.74
N SER A 205 22.64 15.17 -11.91
CA SER A 205 23.92 15.89 -11.99
C SER A 205 25.16 15.00 -11.84
N GLN A 206 25.00 13.80 -11.27
CA GLN A 206 26.05 12.82 -11.02
C GLN A 206 26.01 11.64 -12.00
N TRP A 207 25.08 11.64 -12.96
CA TRP A 207 25.00 10.58 -13.96
C TRP A 207 26.29 10.47 -14.78
N GLY A 208 26.81 9.26 -14.93
CA GLY A 208 28.08 8.99 -15.62
C GLY A 208 29.35 9.37 -14.85
N LYS A 209 29.23 9.85 -13.61
CA LYS A 209 30.36 10.16 -12.72
C LYS A 209 30.55 9.09 -11.65
N THR A 210 31.69 9.11 -10.97
CA THR A 210 31.89 8.30 -9.77
C THR A 210 30.94 8.80 -8.67
N PRO A 211 30.09 7.94 -8.08
CA PRO A 211 29.15 8.38 -7.06
C PRO A 211 29.86 8.97 -5.84
N ASP A 212 29.39 10.12 -5.39
CA ASP A 212 29.79 10.68 -4.09
C ASP A 212 29.22 9.81 -2.97
N SER A 213 29.97 9.68 -1.86
CA SER A 213 29.45 9.05 -0.65
C SER A 213 28.30 9.90 -0.09
N ILE A 214 27.16 9.27 0.20
CA ILE A 214 26.02 9.97 0.81
C ILE A 214 26.39 10.37 2.24
N LYS A 215 26.28 11.68 2.52
CA LYS A 215 26.48 12.23 3.87
C LYS A 215 25.14 12.35 4.58
N VAL A 216 24.98 11.59 5.65
CA VAL A 216 23.78 11.63 6.48
C VAL A 216 23.89 12.78 7.48
N THR A 217 22.91 13.67 7.49
CA THR A 217 22.77 14.71 8.53
C THR A 217 21.60 14.33 9.41
N ILE A 218 21.86 14.02 10.67
CA ILE A 218 20.83 13.64 11.63
C ILE A 218 20.15 14.89 12.18
N ASP A 219 18.84 14.98 12.01
CA ASP A 219 17.96 15.95 12.62
C ASP A 219 17.53 15.46 14.02
N PRO A 220 18.00 16.09 15.11
CA PRO A 220 17.68 15.66 16.46
C PRO A 220 16.22 15.96 16.87
N THR A 221 15.46 16.71 16.06
CA THR A 221 14.06 17.05 16.33
C THR A 221 13.08 15.97 15.86
N VAL A 222 13.54 15.01 15.06
CA VAL A 222 12.72 13.88 14.62
C VAL A 222 12.62 12.84 15.75
N ASP A 223 11.40 12.57 16.19
CA ASP A 223 11.14 11.44 17.10
C ASP A 223 11.36 10.11 16.37
N MET A 224 12.41 9.39 16.77
CA MET A 224 12.79 8.09 16.20
C MET A 224 12.25 6.89 17.00
N LYS A 225 11.58 7.13 18.13
CA LYS A 225 11.15 6.08 19.07
C LYS A 225 9.66 5.75 18.91
N THR A 226 8.84 6.76 18.69
CA THR A 226 7.40 6.57 18.51
C THR A 226 7.07 6.13 17.08
N SER A 227 6.26 5.09 16.92
CA SER A 227 5.87 4.63 15.59
C SER A 227 5.10 5.72 14.82
N PRO A 228 5.19 5.78 13.47
CA PRO A 228 4.46 6.77 12.69
C PRO A 228 2.96 6.80 13.01
N LYS A 229 2.31 5.63 13.12
CA LYS A 229 0.90 5.52 13.48
C LYS A 229 0.60 6.17 14.83
N THR A 230 1.37 5.82 15.86
CA THR A 230 1.18 6.38 17.20
C THR A 230 1.40 7.90 17.21
N THR A 231 2.40 8.40 16.47
CA THR A 231 2.65 9.84 16.32
C THR A 231 1.48 10.55 15.64
N VAL A 232 0.96 10.02 14.52
CA VAL A 232 -0.15 10.66 13.78
C VAL A 232 -1.47 10.58 14.53
N ASP A 233 -1.81 9.42 15.10
CA ASP A 233 -3.06 9.24 15.85
C ASP A 233 -3.08 10.03 17.17
N GLY A 234 -1.91 10.39 17.68
CA GLY A 234 -1.72 11.16 18.90
C GLY A 234 -1.73 12.68 18.73
N MET A 235 -1.74 13.21 17.49
CA MET A 235 -1.79 14.66 17.25
C MET A 235 -3.14 15.24 17.67
N THR A 236 -3.10 16.42 18.27
CA THR A 236 -4.30 17.27 18.41
C THR A 236 -4.78 17.74 17.02
N ALA A 237 -6.03 18.22 16.93
CA ALA A 237 -6.56 18.76 15.68
C ALA A 237 -5.70 19.91 15.13
N GLY A 238 -5.30 20.84 16.00
CA GLY A 238 -4.45 21.97 15.62
C GLY A 238 -3.10 21.54 15.06
N GLU A 239 -2.41 20.61 15.74
CA GLU A 239 -1.12 20.08 15.28
C GLU A 239 -1.25 19.34 13.95
N PHE A 240 -2.27 18.49 13.82
CA PHE A 240 -2.51 17.69 12.61
C PHE A 240 -2.75 18.59 11.40
N PHE A 241 -3.71 19.52 11.48
CA PHE A 241 -4.05 20.38 10.35
C PHE A 241 -2.97 21.41 10.02
N ALA A 242 -2.28 21.96 11.03
CA ALA A 242 -1.13 22.84 10.80
C ALA A 242 -0.02 22.09 10.06
N ARG A 243 0.31 20.87 10.51
CA ARG A 243 1.32 20.03 9.85
C ARG A 243 0.91 19.66 8.43
N ALA A 244 -0.33 19.24 8.21
CA ALA A 244 -0.85 18.89 6.90
C ALA A 244 -0.75 20.08 5.92
N ALA A 245 -1.12 21.29 6.36
CA ALA A 245 -1.02 22.50 5.56
C ALA A 245 0.43 22.82 5.13
N GLU A 246 1.41 22.65 6.03
CA GLU A 246 2.83 22.82 5.69
C GLU A 246 3.33 21.79 4.68
N ILE A 247 2.94 20.52 4.83
CA ILE A 247 3.35 19.46 3.88
C ILE A 247 2.73 19.72 2.49
N LEU A 248 1.50 20.23 2.43
CA LEU A 248 0.76 20.53 1.20
C LEU A 248 1.39 21.65 0.37
N LYS A 249 2.21 22.53 0.97
CA LYS A 249 2.97 23.56 0.22
C LYS A 249 3.98 22.95 -0.75
N VAL A 250 4.54 21.80 -0.40
CA VAL A 250 5.59 21.12 -1.14
C VAL A 250 5.04 19.98 -2.00
N ASN A 251 4.02 19.29 -1.49
CA ASN A 251 3.43 18.13 -2.14
C ASN A 251 2.08 18.51 -2.75
N PRO A 252 1.98 18.71 -4.07
CA PRO A 252 0.75 19.13 -4.68
C PRO A 252 -0.34 18.06 -4.53
N PRO A 253 -1.61 18.46 -4.38
CA PRO A 253 -2.73 17.54 -4.42
C PRO A 253 -2.89 16.91 -5.81
N HIS A 254 -3.59 15.77 -5.90
CA HIS A 254 -3.96 15.19 -7.19
C HIS A 254 -4.99 16.08 -7.90
N LEU A 255 -5.04 15.99 -9.23
CA LEU A 255 -5.99 16.78 -10.02
C LEU A 255 -7.46 16.47 -9.67
N THR A 256 -7.74 15.26 -9.18
CA THR A 256 -9.09 14.81 -8.81
C THR A 256 -9.55 15.32 -7.45
N ASP A 257 -8.66 15.94 -6.67
CA ASP A 257 -8.93 16.41 -5.30
C ASP A 257 -9.61 17.79 -5.24
N GLN A 258 -9.70 18.51 -6.37
CA GLN A 258 -10.20 19.89 -6.44
C GLN A 258 -11.55 20.12 -5.73
N PRO A 259 -12.56 19.23 -5.83
CA PRO A 259 -13.82 19.40 -5.10
C PRO A 259 -13.63 19.43 -3.58
N LEU A 260 -12.74 18.60 -3.03
CA LEU A 260 -12.44 18.59 -1.60
C LEU A 260 -11.63 19.83 -1.19
N LEU A 261 -10.65 20.24 -2.00
CA LEU A 261 -9.89 21.48 -1.74
C LEU A 261 -10.80 22.70 -1.67
N ALA A 262 -11.82 22.77 -2.53
CA ALA A 262 -12.82 23.83 -2.52
C ALA A 262 -13.66 23.83 -1.23
N GLN A 263 -13.98 22.66 -0.67
CA GLN A 263 -14.65 22.56 0.63
C GLN A 263 -13.71 22.98 1.77
N MET A 264 -12.47 22.48 1.80
CA MET A 264 -11.48 22.82 2.82
C MET A 264 -11.18 24.33 2.89
N LYS A 265 -11.23 25.02 1.75
CA LYS A 265 -11.10 26.47 1.70
C LYS A 265 -12.16 27.19 2.55
N ARG A 266 -13.37 26.64 2.67
CA ARG A 266 -14.46 27.23 3.48
C ARG A 266 -14.16 27.20 4.99
N ILE A 267 -13.28 26.31 5.44
CA ILE A 267 -12.77 26.24 6.82
C ILE A 267 -11.36 26.84 6.97
N GLY A 268 -10.90 27.60 5.97
CA GLY A 268 -9.61 28.30 6.01
C GLY A 268 -8.38 27.43 5.72
N ILE A 269 -8.56 26.17 5.28
CA ILE A 269 -7.46 25.30 4.86
C ILE A 269 -7.29 25.43 3.34
N GLU A 270 -6.21 26.08 2.90
CA GLU A 270 -5.93 26.32 1.49
C GLU A 270 -4.57 25.76 1.07
N ALA A 271 -4.51 25.14 -0.11
CA ALA A 271 -3.26 24.63 -0.66
C ALA A 271 -2.25 25.78 -0.86
N GLY A 272 -1.02 25.58 -0.36
CA GLY A 272 0.03 26.60 -0.42
C GLY A 272 0.05 27.59 0.76
N GLN A 273 -0.95 27.55 1.66
CA GLN A 273 -1.02 28.43 2.83
C GLN A 273 -0.75 27.67 4.13
N SER A 274 -0.25 28.37 5.15
CA SER A 274 -0.22 27.84 6.52
C SER A 274 -1.63 27.83 7.10
N PHE A 275 -1.89 26.90 8.02
CA PHE A 275 -3.10 26.88 8.82
C PHE A 275 -2.76 26.96 10.31
N ASP A 276 -3.47 27.81 11.03
CA ASP A 276 -3.34 28.00 12.48
C ASP A 276 -4.75 28.00 13.08
N MET A 277 -5.10 26.88 13.73
CA MET A 277 -6.43 26.70 14.31
C MET A 277 -6.76 27.75 15.37
N GLY A 278 -5.74 28.29 16.07
CA GLY A 278 -5.94 29.35 17.06
C GLY A 278 -6.29 30.72 16.46
N LYS A 279 -6.14 30.88 15.14
CA LYS A 279 -6.50 32.08 14.37
C LYS A 279 -7.68 31.86 13.43
N ALA A 280 -8.22 30.65 13.37
CA ALA A 280 -9.42 30.35 12.58
C ALA A 280 -10.66 31.04 13.19
N ASP A 281 -11.72 31.12 12.39
CA ASP A 281 -13.03 31.52 12.91
C ASP A 281 -13.40 30.64 14.12
N PRO A 282 -13.91 31.20 15.24
CA PRO A 282 -14.24 30.42 16.44
C PRO A 282 -15.18 29.24 16.18
N VAL A 283 -16.11 29.35 15.22
CA VAL A 283 -17.00 28.27 14.80
C VAL A 283 -16.20 27.13 14.17
N VAL A 284 -15.23 27.45 13.31
CA VAL A 284 -14.34 26.47 12.68
C VAL A 284 -13.41 25.84 13.71
N ALA A 285 -12.75 26.66 14.54
CA ALA A 285 -11.84 26.16 15.57
C ALA A 285 -12.54 25.13 16.47
N LYS A 286 -13.74 25.48 16.97
CA LYS A 286 -14.58 24.58 17.78
C LYS A 286 -14.99 23.33 17.00
N ALA A 287 -15.41 23.48 15.74
CA ALA A 287 -15.81 22.35 14.91
C ALA A 287 -14.66 21.36 14.64
N LEU A 288 -13.40 21.80 14.64
CA LEU A 288 -12.26 20.93 14.37
C LEU A 288 -11.73 20.18 15.60
N GLU A 289 -12.07 20.60 16.83
CA GLU A 289 -11.49 20.06 18.07
C GLU A 289 -11.56 18.52 18.15
N ASN A 290 -12.72 17.93 17.85
CA ASN A 290 -12.96 16.48 17.98
C ASN A 290 -12.77 15.70 16.68
N VAL A 291 -12.51 16.37 15.56
CA VAL A 291 -12.42 15.77 14.23
C VAL A 291 -11.45 14.58 14.17
N PRO A 292 -10.21 14.64 14.69
CA PRO A 292 -9.30 13.50 14.64
C PRO A 292 -9.83 12.24 15.34
N ALA A 293 -10.59 12.40 16.43
CA ALA A 293 -11.17 11.27 17.15
C ALA A 293 -12.35 10.66 16.37
N GLU A 294 -13.21 11.50 15.81
CA GLU A 294 -14.39 11.06 15.06
C GLU A 294 -14.02 10.44 13.71
N ALA A 295 -13.08 11.03 12.98
CA ALA A 295 -12.58 10.49 11.73
C ALA A 295 -11.92 9.11 11.93
N ARG A 296 -11.17 8.91 13.03
CA ARG A 296 -10.61 7.58 13.35
C ARG A 296 -11.69 6.55 13.68
N LYS A 297 -12.76 6.92 14.38
CA LYS A 297 -13.92 6.03 14.59
C LYS A 297 -14.59 5.65 13.26
N LEU A 298 -14.71 6.58 12.33
CA LEU A 298 -15.21 6.31 10.98
C LEU A 298 -14.31 5.31 10.22
N MET A 299 -12.99 5.52 10.29
CA MET A 299 -11.99 4.62 9.70
C MET A 299 -12.09 3.20 10.29
N GLU A 300 -12.16 3.09 11.62
CA GLU A 300 -12.30 1.82 12.33
C GLU A 300 -13.61 1.09 11.97
N TRP A 301 -14.73 1.81 12.00
CA TRP A 301 -16.04 1.27 11.62
C TRP A 301 -16.06 0.70 10.19
N LYS A 302 -15.40 1.40 9.25
CA LYS A 302 -15.41 0.98 7.85
C LYS A 302 -14.53 -0.24 7.58
N MET A 303 -13.54 -0.51 8.43
CA MET A 303 -12.52 -1.54 8.22
C MET A 303 -13.11 -2.93 7.93
N ALA A 304 -14.12 -3.35 8.70
CA ALA A 304 -14.76 -4.67 8.55
C ALA A 304 -15.51 -4.86 7.21
N THR A 305 -15.82 -3.77 6.49
CA THR A 305 -16.56 -3.79 5.21
C THR A 305 -15.77 -3.13 4.07
N LEU A 306 -14.45 -2.99 4.23
CA LEU A 306 -13.59 -2.32 3.26
C LEU A 306 -13.35 -3.16 2.00
N ALA A 307 -13.48 -4.47 2.13
CA ALA A 307 -13.19 -5.45 1.09
C ALA A 307 -14.32 -6.49 0.99
N ARG A 308 -14.44 -7.10 -0.19
CA ARG A 308 -15.35 -8.22 -0.41
C ARG A 308 -14.87 -9.42 0.41
N VAL A 309 -15.80 -10.14 1.03
CA VAL A 309 -15.51 -11.39 1.74
C VAL A 309 -16.07 -12.57 0.95
N ALA A 310 -15.25 -13.59 0.72
CA ALA A 310 -15.68 -14.86 0.12
C ALA A 310 -14.92 -16.01 0.78
N ASN A 311 -15.62 -17.09 1.13
CA ASN A 311 -15.05 -18.25 1.83
C ASN A 311 -14.26 -17.87 3.11
N ASN A 312 -14.73 -16.82 3.82
CA ASN A 312 -14.04 -16.22 4.97
C ASN A 312 -12.64 -15.67 4.66
N TRP A 313 -12.38 -15.29 3.41
CA TRP A 313 -11.24 -14.51 3.00
C TRP A 313 -11.67 -13.09 2.63
N SER A 314 -11.04 -12.09 3.26
CA SER A 314 -11.15 -10.68 2.88
C SER A 314 -10.27 -10.41 1.66
N MET A 315 -10.90 -10.02 0.55
CA MET A 315 -10.31 -9.85 -0.78
C MET A 315 -10.26 -8.37 -1.14
N ASN A 316 -9.15 -7.71 -0.81
CA ASN A 316 -8.96 -6.31 -1.11
C ASN A 316 -8.29 -6.12 -2.48
N THR A 317 -9.10 -6.10 -3.54
CA THR A 317 -8.66 -6.03 -4.95
C THR A 317 -8.99 -4.71 -5.62
N ASP A 318 -10.09 -4.06 -5.28
CA ASP A 318 -10.51 -2.84 -5.96
C ASP A 318 -9.80 -1.61 -5.40
N THR A 319 -9.38 -0.65 -6.23
CA THR A 319 -8.85 0.67 -5.79
C THR A 319 -7.72 0.61 -4.76
N MET A 320 -6.88 -0.43 -4.80
CA MET A 320 -5.71 -0.57 -3.94
C MET A 320 -4.46 -0.04 -4.63
N GLY A 321 -3.61 0.68 -3.90
CA GLY A 321 -2.41 1.31 -4.45
C GLY A 321 -2.69 2.52 -5.35
N VAL A 322 -3.85 2.61 -6.00
CA VAL A 322 -4.38 3.84 -6.61
C VAL A 322 -5.82 3.99 -6.17
N TYR A 323 -6.09 4.96 -5.31
CA TYR A 323 -7.36 5.05 -4.58
C TYR A 323 -8.36 5.99 -5.26
N GLY A 324 -7.86 6.89 -6.12
CA GLY A 324 -8.65 8.00 -6.64
C GLY A 324 -9.29 8.79 -5.48
N ASN A 325 -10.58 9.07 -5.59
CA ASN A 325 -11.29 9.87 -4.59
C ASN A 325 -11.84 9.03 -3.42
N TYR A 326 -11.45 7.76 -3.28
CA TYR A 326 -11.82 6.94 -2.12
C TYR A 326 -10.91 7.23 -0.91
N TYR A 327 -10.93 8.49 -0.44
CA TYR A 327 -10.04 8.98 0.62
C TYR A 327 -10.13 8.16 1.90
N LEU A 328 -11.33 7.70 2.28
CA LEU A 328 -11.53 6.86 3.46
C LEU A 328 -10.74 5.55 3.37
N LYS A 329 -10.75 4.88 2.20
CA LYS A 329 -9.95 3.68 1.99
C LYS A 329 -8.46 3.98 2.02
N ARG A 330 -8.03 5.06 1.36
CA ARG A 330 -6.63 5.50 1.36
C ARG A 330 -6.12 5.75 2.77
N ALA A 331 -6.90 6.47 3.59
CA ALA A 331 -6.57 6.73 4.99
C ALA A 331 -6.47 5.45 5.82
N ILE A 332 -7.46 4.55 5.70
CA ILE A 332 -7.46 3.27 6.44
C ILE A 332 -6.22 2.46 6.06
N VAL A 333 -5.95 2.32 4.76
CA VAL A 333 -4.78 1.55 4.30
C VAL A 333 -3.47 2.23 4.74
N ALA A 334 -3.36 3.56 4.68
CA ALA A 334 -2.19 4.26 5.22
C ALA A 334 -2.01 4.05 6.74
N GLN A 335 -3.10 3.90 7.49
CA GLN A 335 -3.06 3.63 8.94
C GLN A 335 -2.63 2.20 9.27
N VAL A 336 -3.10 1.19 8.53
CA VAL A 336 -2.93 -0.23 8.92
C VAL A 336 -2.05 -1.06 7.99
N GLY A 337 -1.70 -0.54 6.82
CA GLY A 337 -0.98 -1.26 5.76
C GLY A 337 -0.35 -0.32 4.73
N LEU A 338 0.35 0.72 5.21
CA LEU A 338 1.05 1.71 4.38
C LEU A 338 2.01 1.01 3.41
N GLY A 339 2.09 1.50 2.16
CA GLY A 339 2.95 0.88 1.15
C GLY A 339 2.31 -0.28 0.40
N ALA A 340 0.97 -0.27 0.29
CA ALA A 340 0.24 -1.31 -0.42
C ALA A 340 0.62 -1.36 -1.91
N ASN A 341 0.63 -2.58 -2.47
CA ASN A 341 0.86 -2.78 -3.90
C ASN A 341 -0.40 -2.49 -4.72
N LEU A 342 -0.17 -2.29 -6.02
CA LEU A 342 -1.21 -2.48 -7.03
C LEU A 342 -1.69 -3.94 -7.03
N PRO A 343 -2.99 -4.21 -7.17
CA PRO A 343 -3.55 -5.55 -7.33
C PRO A 343 -2.89 -6.34 -8.46
N ASP A 344 -2.58 -5.69 -9.58
CA ASP A 344 -1.92 -6.34 -10.73
C ASP A 344 -0.52 -6.87 -10.38
N ASP A 345 0.14 -6.28 -9.38
CA ASP A 345 1.44 -6.74 -8.89
C ASP A 345 1.28 -7.84 -7.83
N ALA A 346 0.44 -7.61 -6.82
CA ALA A 346 0.11 -8.60 -5.82
C ALA A 346 -1.20 -8.30 -5.07
N ILE A 347 -1.95 -9.36 -4.74
CA ILE A 347 -3.10 -9.30 -3.82
C ILE A 347 -2.87 -10.16 -2.58
N TYR A 348 -3.53 -9.79 -1.48
CA TYR A 348 -3.31 -10.36 -0.15
C TYR A 348 -4.62 -10.82 0.50
N PRO A 349 -5.21 -11.96 0.09
CA PRO A 349 -6.35 -12.50 0.80
C PRO A 349 -6.03 -12.73 2.29
N LEU A 350 -6.85 -12.15 3.18
CA LEU A 350 -6.71 -12.30 4.63
C LEU A 350 -7.81 -13.23 5.15
N ASN A 351 -7.44 -14.33 5.80
CA ASN A 351 -8.42 -15.24 6.38
C ASN A 351 -9.03 -14.63 7.65
N LEU A 352 -10.36 -14.69 7.75
CA LEU A 352 -11.17 -14.20 8.86
C LEU A 352 -11.63 -15.33 9.79
N GLY A 353 -11.57 -16.58 9.34
CA GLY A 353 -11.98 -17.76 10.09
C GLY A 353 -12.07 -19.03 9.24
N ASP A 354 -12.47 -20.12 9.91
CA ASP A 354 -12.75 -21.42 9.31
C ASP A 354 -13.98 -21.40 8.39
N GLU A 355 -14.43 -22.56 7.88
CA GLU A 355 -15.56 -22.66 6.96
C GLU A 355 -16.90 -22.20 7.56
N LYS A 356 -16.99 -22.08 8.88
CA LYS A 356 -18.15 -21.61 9.64
C LYS A 356 -17.99 -20.17 10.14
N GLY A 357 -16.85 -19.54 9.87
CA GLY A 357 -16.52 -18.19 10.31
C GLY A 357 -15.98 -18.11 11.74
N ASN A 358 -15.59 -19.23 12.36
CA ASN A 358 -14.95 -19.18 13.68
C ASN A 358 -13.47 -18.79 13.54
N PRO A 359 -12.91 -18.00 14.48
CA PRO A 359 -11.48 -17.72 14.48
C PRO A 359 -10.63 -19.00 14.53
N LEU A 360 -9.54 -19.03 13.76
CA LEU A 360 -8.64 -20.19 13.74
C LEU A 360 -7.86 -20.32 15.05
N ASN A 361 -7.77 -21.54 15.56
CA ASN A 361 -7.04 -21.85 16.79
C ASN A 361 -6.41 -23.25 16.72
N GLY A 362 -5.10 -23.35 16.93
CA GLY A 362 -4.37 -24.61 16.75
C GLY A 362 -4.60 -25.68 17.82
N ALA A 363 -5.59 -25.49 18.70
CA ALA A 363 -6.26 -26.59 19.39
C ALA A 363 -7.03 -27.53 18.43
N ASN A 364 -7.33 -27.05 17.22
CA ASN A 364 -7.91 -27.85 16.13
C ASN A 364 -6.92 -27.99 14.97
N ASP A 365 -7.17 -28.99 14.14
CA ASP A 365 -6.44 -29.22 12.90
C ASP A 365 -7.22 -28.63 11.72
N TYR A 366 -6.53 -27.92 10.82
CA TYR A 366 -7.15 -27.30 9.64
C TYR A 366 -6.43 -27.67 8.35
N ALA A 367 -7.15 -27.60 7.24
CA ALA A 367 -6.58 -27.66 5.90
C ALA A 367 -7.24 -26.67 4.94
N ILE A 368 -6.57 -26.43 3.82
CA ILE A 368 -7.17 -25.90 2.60
C ILE A 368 -6.98 -26.95 1.51
N HIS A 369 -8.05 -27.28 0.81
CA HIS A 369 -8.04 -28.16 -0.35
C HIS A 369 -8.18 -27.34 -1.64
N PHE A 370 -7.24 -27.48 -2.56
CA PHE A 370 -7.33 -26.95 -3.91
C PHE A 370 -7.57 -28.07 -4.91
N ASP A 371 -8.68 -28.02 -5.64
CA ASP A 371 -8.82 -28.87 -6.83
C ASP A 371 -7.70 -28.57 -7.83
N LYS A 372 -7.31 -29.56 -8.64
CA LYS A 372 -6.28 -29.40 -9.68
C LYS A 372 -6.56 -28.21 -10.61
N ALA A 373 -7.82 -27.98 -10.96
CA ALA A 373 -8.25 -26.90 -11.84
C ALA A 373 -8.44 -25.54 -11.13
N SER A 374 -8.29 -25.51 -9.80
CA SER A 374 -8.60 -24.37 -8.94
C SER A 374 -7.42 -23.95 -8.07
N LEU A 375 -6.18 -24.31 -8.43
CA LEU A 375 -4.97 -23.74 -7.84
C LEU A 375 -4.96 -22.20 -7.97
N PRO A 376 -4.26 -21.46 -7.10
CA PRO A 376 -4.22 -20.00 -7.17
C PRO A 376 -3.78 -19.49 -8.55
N PRO A 377 -4.61 -18.70 -9.26
CA PRO A 377 -4.35 -18.31 -10.64
C PRO A 377 -3.39 -17.11 -10.65
N VAL A 378 -2.10 -17.40 -10.85
CA VAL A 378 -1.01 -16.42 -10.80
C VAL A 378 -0.05 -16.62 -11.97
N LYS A 379 0.51 -15.52 -12.47
CA LYS A 379 1.55 -15.52 -13.50
C LYS A 379 2.95 -15.68 -12.93
N ALA A 380 3.16 -15.34 -11.65
CA ALA A 380 4.47 -15.43 -11.01
C ALA A 380 4.50 -16.55 -9.96
N PHE A 381 3.90 -16.36 -8.80
CA PHE A 381 3.91 -17.34 -7.71
C PHE A 381 2.87 -16.96 -6.64
N TRP A 382 2.59 -17.89 -5.73
CA TRP A 382 1.72 -17.66 -4.58
C TRP A 382 2.29 -18.29 -3.30
N SER A 383 1.82 -17.81 -2.15
CA SER A 383 2.17 -18.35 -0.83
C SER A 383 1.03 -18.22 0.17
N ILE A 384 1.14 -18.95 1.28
CA ILE A 384 0.32 -18.79 2.48
C ILE A 384 1.24 -18.68 3.68
N THR A 385 1.11 -17.62 4.46
CA THR A 385 1.88 -17.37 5.69
C THR A 385 0.95 -17.40 6.90
N LEU A 386 1.44 -17.97 7.99
CA LEU A 386 0.74 -18.05 9.28
C LEU A 386 1.31 -17.03 10.27
N TYR A 387 0.42 -16.37 11.00
CA TYR A 387 0.79 -15.39 12.04
C TYR A 387 0.03 -15.61 13.34
N ASP A 388 0.59 -15.11 14.43
CA ASP A 388 -0.13 -14.85 15.68
C ASP A 388 -1.21 -13.75 15.47
N PRO A 389 -2.12 -13.53 16.44
CA PRO A 389 -3.16 -12.50 16.36
C PRO A 389 -2.62 -11.08 16.14
N GLU A 390 -1.40 -10.82 16.61
CA GLU A 390 -0.71 -9.54 16.46
C GLU A 390 -0.09 -9.37 15.06
N GLY A 391 -0.09 -10.43 14.25
CA GLY A 391 0.37 -10.42 12.85
C GLY A 391 1.85 -10.72 12.68
N PHE A 392 2.48 -11.38 13.64
CA PHE A 392 3.88 -11.80 13.58
C PHE A 392 4.03 -13.31 13.42
N GLN A 393 5.17 -13.70 12.86
CA GLN A 393 5.55 -15.09 12.64
C GLN A 393 5.67 -15.85 13.96
N VAL A 394 5.29 -17.13 13.92
CA VAL A 394 5.27 -18.03 15.07
C VAL A 394 6.41 -19.04 14.95
N ALA A 395 7.35 -18.99 15.91
CA ALA A 395 8.43 -19.96 16.00
C ALA A 395 7.89 -21.41 16.01
N ASN A 396 8.52 -22.28 15.22
CA ASN A 396 8.11 -23.68 15.10
C ASN A 396 9.29 -24.60 14.78
N SER A 397 9.08 -25.90 14.94
CA SER A 397 10.10 -26.94 14.79
C SER A 397 10.72 -27.02 13.39
N LEU A 398 10.03 -26.52 12.35
CA LEU A 398 10.52 -26.54 10.98
C LEU A 398 11.19 -25.23 10.57
N ASN A 399 11.17 -24.20 11.43
CA ASN A 399 11.51 -22.83 11.08
C ASN A 399 10.81 -22.39 9.76
N ARG A 400 9.56 -22.81 9.59
CA ARG A 400 8.75 -22.59 8.38
C ARG A 400 7.56 -21.68 8.72
N PHE A 401 7.56 -20.48 8.17
CA PHE A 401 6.51 -19.48 8.43
C PHE A 401 5.52 -19.33 7.28
N ALA A 402 5.91 -19.80 6.09
CA ALA A 402 5.06 -19.84 4.91
C ALA A 402 5.23 -21.15 4.14
N VAL A 403 4.21 -21.49 3.38
CA VAL A 403 4.29 -22.42 2.24
C VAL A 403 4.19 -21.62 0.96
N SER A 404 4.94 -21.96 -0.07
CA SER A 404 4.99 -21.21 -1.33
C SER A 404 5.05 -22.15 -2.52
N SER A 405 4.48 -21.72 -3.64
CA SER A 405 4.34 -22.51 -4.89
C SER A 405 5.64 -23.05 -5.49
N TRP A 406 6.82 -22.56 -5.07
CA TRP A 406 8.12 -23.13 -5.47
C TRP A 406 8.53 -24.36 -4.66
N MET A 407 7.91 -24.57 -3.49
CA MET A 407 8.24 -25.67 -2.60
C MET A 407 7.82 -27.02 -3.22
N PRO A 408 8.51 -28.13 -2.88
CA PRO A 408 8.21 -29.44 -3.42
C PRO A 408 6.96 -30.03 -2.75
N PHE A 409 5.78 -29.52 -3.11
CA PHE A 409 4.51 -30.03 -2.60
C PHE A 409 4.23 -31.46 -3.07
N GLU A 410 3.62 -32.24 -2.18
CA GLU A 410 3.09 -33.56 -2.47
C GLU A 410 1.63 -33.41 -2.94
N TYR A 411 1.37 -33.72 -4.20
CA TYR A 411 0.02 -33.65 -4.78
C TYR A 411 -0.72 -34.97 -4.57
N ASN A 412 -2.04 -34.88 -4.43
CA ASN A 412 -2.90 -36.06 -4.39
C ASN A 412 -2.93 -36.77 -5.75
N ALA A 413 -3.41 -38.02 -5.77
CA ALA A 413 -3.46 -38.84 -6.99
C ALA A 413 -4.34 -38.23 -8.11
N ASP A 414 -5.33 -37.41 -7.77
CA ASP A 414 -6.18 -36.67 -8.71
C ASP A 414 -5.56 -35.33 -9.16
N GLY A 415 -4.38 -34.99 -8.64
CA GLY A 415 -3.67 -33.74 -8.88
C GLY A 415 -4.16 -32.55 -8.06
N SER A 416 -5.05 -32.75 -7.09
CA SER A 416 -5.39 -31.74 -6.08
C SER A 416 -4.24 -31.51 -5.09
N LEU A 417 -4.30 -30.42 -4.34
CA LEU A 417 -3.30 -30.01 -3.36
C LEU A 417 -3.97 -29.71 -2.02
N ASP A 418 -3.57 -30.41 -0.97
CA ASP A 418 -3.94 -30.10 0.40
C ASP A 418 -2.79 -29.38 1.11
N ILE A 419 -3.09 -28.25 1.75
CA ILE A 419 -2.17 -27.55 2.65
C ILE A 419 -2.70 -27.69 4.08
N TYR A 420 -1.86 -28.12 5.01
CA TYR A 420 -2.24 -28.40 6.40
C TYR A 420 -1.77 -27.29 7.35
N PHE A 421 -2.65 -26.83 8.24
CA PHE A 421 -2.36 -25.86 9.30
C PHE A 421 -2.72 -26.49 10.64
N GLN A 422 -1.72 -27.07 11.29
CA GLN A 422 -1.91 -27.90 12.49
C GLN A 422 -0.79 -27.65 13.49
N ASN A 423 -1.10 -27.74 14.78
CA ASN A 423 -0.06 -27.64 15.81
C ASN A 423 0.85 -28.88 15.84
N LYS A 424 0.28 -30.07 15.64
CA LYS A 424 1.02 -31.33 15.52
C LYS A 424 1.19 -31.72 14.06
N SER A 425 2.30 -32.40 13.77
CA SER A 425 2.56 -32.93 12.41
C SER A 425 1.38 -33.79 11.94
N PRO A 426 0.88 -33.58 10.71
CA PRO A 426 -0.15 -34.44 10.08
C PRO A 426 0.38 -35.84 9.70
N GLY A 427 1.64 -36.16 10.05
CA GLY A 427 2.33 -37.39 9.71
C GLY A 427 3.36 -37.19 8.60
N LYS A 428 4.43 -38.00 8.61
CA LYS A 428 5.62 -37.83 7.74
C LYS A 428 5.29 -37.62 6.26
N GLY A 429 4.29 -38.32 5.72
CA GLY A 429 3.89 -38.19 4.31
C GLY A 429 3.17 -36.89 3.94
N LYS A 430 2.85 -36.04 4.92
CA LYS A 430 2.12 -34.77 4.73
C LYS A 430 2.94 -33.54 5.14
N GLU A 431 4.15 -33.73 5.67
CA GLU A 431 4.98 -32.64 6.19
C GLU A 431 5.48 -31.70 5.09
N ALA A 432 5.56 -32.15 3.83
CA ALA A 432 5.87 -31.30 2.68
C ALA A 432 4.86 -30.15 2.52
N ASN A 433 3.58 -30.39 2.82
CA ASN A 433 2.49 -29.43 2.67
C ASN A 433 2.01 -28.84 3.99
N TRP A 434 2.74 -29.09 5.09
CA TRP A 434 2.36 -28.66 6.43
C TRP A 434 3.00 -27.32 6.80
N LEU A 435 2.18 -26.42 7.33
CA LEU A 435 2.60 -25.21 7.99
C LEU A 435 2.27 -25.32 9.51
N PRO A 436 3.28 -25.42 10.39
CA PRO A 436 3.04 -25.56 11.83
C PRO A 436 2.31 -24.36 12.43
N ALA A 437 1.20 -24.62 13.11
CA ALA A 437 0.42 -23.61 13.84
C ALA A 437 0.82 -23.57 15.33
N PRO A 438 0.66 -22.43 16.04
CA PRO A 438 0.73 -22.40 17.50
C PRO A 438 -0.40 -23.24 18.10
N ALA A 439 -0.30 -23.59 19.39
CA ALA A 439 -1.41 -24.23 20.10
C ALA A 439 -2.59 -23.27 20.36
N GLY A 440 -2.39 -21.97 20.14
CA GLY A 440 -3.38 -20.91 20.37
C GLY A 440 -3.96 -20.33 19.07
N PRO A 441 -4.57 -19.14 19.16
CA PRO A 441 -5.12 -18.44 18.01
C PRO A 441 -4.06 -18.13 16.94
N PHE A 442 -4.46 -18.18 15.69
CA PHE A 442 -3.61 -17.76 14.56
C PHE A 442 -4.48 -17.21 13.43
N ASN A 443 -3.83 -16.62 12.42
CA ASN A 443 -4.49 -16.23 11.18
C ASN A 443 -3.58 -16.50 9.97
N LEU A 444 -4.19 -16.49 8.78
CA LEU A 444 -3.51 -16.79 7.53
C LEU A 444 -3.58 -15.58 6.59
N THR A 445 -2.48 -15.32 5.89
CA THR A 445 -2.45 -14.45 4.71
C THR A 445 -2.01 -15.26 3.51
N MET A 446 -2.84 -15.31 2.49
CA MET A 446 -2.42 -15.76 1.18
C MET A 446 -1.82 -14.57 0.42
N ARG A 447 -0.82 -14.82 -0.43
CA ARG A 447 -0.28 -13.82 -1.35
C ARG A 447 -0.28 -14.39 -2.75
N LEU A 448 -0.81 -13.63 -3.69
CA LEU A 448 -0.79 -13.96 -5.11
C LEU A 448 0.00 -12.87 -5.83
N TYR A 449 1.12 -13.24 -6.46
CA TYR A 449 1.99 -12.33 -7.19
C TYR A 449 1.75 -12.46 -8.70
N GLY A 450 1.51 -11.33 -9.37
CA GLY A 450 1.00 -11.30 -10.73
C GLY A 450 -0.32 -12.06 -10.87
N PRO A 451 -1.35 -11.79 -10.06
CA PRO A 451 -2.63 -12.51 -10.12
C PRO A 451 -3.26 -12.40 -11.51
N GLU A 452 -3.95 -13.46 -11.92
CA GLU A 452 -4.77 -13.44 -13.14
C GLU A 452 -6.14 -12.80 -12.87
N MET A 453 -6.86 -12.50 -13.97
CA MET A 453 -8.15 -11.80 -13.93
C MET A 453 -9.18 -12.53 -13.07
N GLU A 454 -9.14 -13.86 -13.03
CA GLU A 454 -9.99 -14.69 -12.21
C GLU A 454 -9.91 -14.31 -10.72
N ALA A 455 -8.70 -14.12 -10.18
CA ALA A 455 -8.50 -13.73 -8.79
C ALA A 455 -8.85 -12.25 -8.56
N LEU A 456 -8.52 -11.37 -9.51
CA LEU A 456 -8.78 -9.93 -9.41
C LEU A 456 -10.28 -9.60 -9.42
N THR A 457 -11.05 -10.32 -10.23
CA THR A 457 -12.50 -10.11 -10.39
C THR A 457 -13.35 -10.89 -9.37
N GLY A 458 -12.71 -11.77 -8.59
CA GLY A 458 -13.38 -12.63 -7.62
C GLY A 458 -14.09 -13.85 -8.23
N LYS A 459 -13.87 -14.15 -9.52
CA LYS A 459 -14.29 -15.42 -10.15
C LYS A 459 -13.58 -16.61 -9.52
N TRP A 460 -12.32 -16.42 -9.13
CA TRP A 460 -11.60 -17.31 -8.23
C TRP A 460 -11.46 -16.65 -6.85
N ASN A 461 -11.63 -17.43 -5.80
CA ASN A 461 -11.34 -17.06 -4.42
C ASN A 461 -10.62 -18.23 -3.76
N PRO A 462 -9.78 -17.97 -2.74
CA PRO A 462 -9.23 -19.06 -1.95
C PRO A 462 -10.36 -19.97 -1.44
N PRO A 463 -10.20 -21.30 -1.46
CA PRO A 463 -11.12 -22.21 -0.80
C PRO A 463 -11.22 -21.90 0.69
N PRO A 464 -12.32 -22.26 1.37
CA PRO A 464 -12.42 -22.07 2.81
C PRO A 464 -11.35 -22.89 3.52
N VAL A 465 -10.86 -22.36 4.65
CA VAL A 465 -10.06 -23.14 5.59
C VAL A 465 -11.02 -24.07 6.32
N THR A 466 -10.83 -25.38 6.20
CA THR A 466 -11.73 -26.37 6.79
C THR A 466 -11.13 -27.00 8.04
N MET A 467 -11.92 -27.10 9.11
CA MET A 467 -11.53 -27.90 10.26
C MET A 467 -11.54 -29.38 9.89
N ILE A 468 -10.44 -30.09 10.16
CA ILE A 468 -10.31 -31.53 9.99
C ILE A 468 -10.91 -32.19 11.24
N PRO A 469 -11.96 -33.02 11.11
CA PRO A 469 -12.50 -33.74 12.26
C PRO A 469 -11.42 -34.64 12.85
N ALA A 470 -11.23 -34.54 14.17
CA ALA A 470 -10.47 -35.56 14.89
C ALA A 470 -11.10 -36.93 14.56
N LEU A 471 -10.31 -37.87 14.03
CA LEU A 471 -10.74 -39.25 13.90
C LEU A 471 -11.22 -39.69 15.29
N GLN A 472 -12.52 -39.91 15.45
CA GLN A 472 -13.03 -40.60 16.63
C GLN A 472 -12.32 -41.95 16.65
N GLN A 473 -11.36 -42.12 17.56
CA GLN A 473 -10.87 -43.44 17.89
C GLN A 473 -12.09 -44.21 18.36
N VAL A 474 -12.64 -45.05 17.49
CA VAL A 474 -13.56 -46.10 17.89
C VAL A 474 -12.71 -47.01 18.78
N ILE A 475 -12.76 -46.75 20.09
CA ILE A 475 -12.29 -47.68 21.10
C ILE A 475 -13.24 -48.87 20.97
N ALA A 476 -12.79 -49.89 20.23
CA ALA A 476 -13.44 -51.20 20.27
C ALA A 476 -13.41 -51.66 21.74
N GLN A 477 -14.60 -51.85 22.30
CA GLN A 477 -14.82 -52.35 23.66
C GLN A 477 -14.27 -53.77 23.83
#